data_AF-A0A832J4I7-F1
#
_entry.id   AF-A0A832J4I7-F1
#
_cell.length_a   1.000
_cell.length_b   1.000
_cell.length_c   1.000
_cell.angle_alpha   90.00
_cell.angle_beta   90.00
_cell.angle_gamma   90.00
#
_symmetry.space_group_name_H-M   'P 1'
#
loop_
_entity.id
_entity.type
_entity.pdbx_description
1 polymer ?
#
loop_
_entity_poly.entity_id
_entity_poly.type
_entity_poly.pdbx_seq_one_letter_code
_entity_poly.pdbx_strand_id
1 'polypeptide(L)'
;MNFVDAIRLTEILLGFAFTLQSIEHLKSFRNERYLFLPRLLLALLLIIGFQTTWVVLLLFLLSLAILYRFQGPYNGGSDRMGLLILCCLSLVHLAPSLRWQEIAFGYLAIQLVLSYFISGWVKVVNPEWRSGQALKDVFQFSAYPVSESLRGWVKSPQLLFYVSWAVILFELVFPLALLSPVSLMIALGVAAAFHFSNACFFGLNRFFWVWISAYPAIIWFQSRFFTAG
;
A
#
# COMPACT_ATOMS: atom_id res chain seq x y z
N MET A 1 2.16 -14.96 13.33
CA MET A 1 3.43 -14.66 12.61
C MET A 1 4.39 -14.08 13.63
N ASN A 2 5.63 -14.55 13.72
CA ASN A 2 6.57 -13.95 14.68
C ASN A 2 7.06 -12.57 14.18
N PHE A 3 7.68 -11.78 15.06
CA PHE A 3 8.05 -10.41 14.76
C PHE A 3 9.15 -10.29 13.67
N VAL A 4 10.17 -11.14 13.74
CA VAL A 4 11.30 -11.13 12.82
C VAL A 4 10.85 -11.48 11.40
N ASP A 5 10.01 -12.50 11.25
CA ASP A 5 9.44 -12.91 9.96
C ASP A 5 8.58 -11.80 9.37
N ALA A 6 7.80 -11.10 10.20
CA ALA A 6 6.95 -10.01 9.75
C ALA A 6 7.75 -8.83 9.20
N ILE A 7 8.83 -8.43 9.88
CA ILE A 7 9.77 -7.42 9.39
C ILE A 7 10.39 -7.89 8.09
N ARG A 8 10.93 -9.12 8.06
CA ARG A 8 11.64 -9.63 6.89
C ARG A 8 10.75 -9.75 5.66
N LEU A 9 9.52 -10.23 5.81
CA LEU A 9 8.54 -10.28 4.73
C LEU A 9 8.16 -8.87 4.24
N THR A 10 7.98 -7.91 5.15
CA THR A 10 7.73 -6.50 4.79
C THR A 10 8.88 -5.96 3.92
N GLU A 11 10.13 -6.20 4.33
CA GLU A 11 11.32 -5.77 3.60
C GLU A 11 11.41 -6.40 2.20
N ILE A 12 11.19 -7.71 2.09
CA ILE A 12 11.22 -8.44 0.80
C ILE A 12 10.14 -7.91 -0.13
N LEU A 13 8.90 -7.79 0.34
CA LEU A 13 7.76 -7.32 -0.46
C LEU A 13 7.95 -5.86 -0.90
N LEU A 14 8.46 -5.00 -0.02
CA LEU A 14 8.74 -3.60 -0.35
C LEU A 14 9.90 -3.50 -1.36
N GLY A 15 10.98 -4.26 -1.15
CA GLY A 15 12.10 -4.33 -2.08
C GLY A 15 11.66 -4.82 -3.46
N PHE A 16 10.79 -5.82 -3.52
CA PHE A 16 10.19 -6.28 -4.77
C PHE A 16 9.38 -5.16 -5.46
N ALA A 17 8.49 -4.49 -4.72
CA ALA A 17 7.70 -3.38 -5.24
C ALA A 17 8.59 -2.25 -5.80
N PHE A 18 9.67 -1.90 -5.09
CA PHE A 18 10.61 -0.85 -5.49
C PHE A 18 11.49 -1.27 -6.67
N THR A 19 11.81 -2.55 -6.78
CA THR A 19 12.53 -3.12 -7.94
C THR A 19 11.71 -2.92 -9.21
N LEU A 20 10.43 -3.33 -9.20
CA LEU A 20 9.53 -3.16 -10.34
C LEU A 20 9.41 -1.68 -10.75
N GLN A 21 9.15 -0.80 -9.77
CA GLN A 21 9.06 0.64 -10.02
C GLN A 21 10.35 1.22 -10.61
N SER A 22 11.51 0.80 -10.10
CA SER A 22 12.79 1.36 -10.55
C SER A 22 13.17 0.88 -11.95
N ILE A 23 12.77 -0.34 -12.34
CA ILE A 23 12.98 -0.88 -13.70
C ILE A 23 12.25 -0.01 -14.74
N GLU A 24 11.06 0.50 -14.43
CA GLU A 24 10.30 1.38 -15.33
C GLU A 24 11.07 2.66 -15.68
N HIS A 25 11.91 3.16 -14.78
CA HIS A 25 12.72 4.37 -14.99
C HIS A 25 14.09 4.11 -15.65
N LEU A 26 14.46 2.85 -15.96
CA LEU A 26 15.72 2.53 -16.65
C LEU A 26 15.81 3.13 -18.05
N LYS A 27 14.67 3.28 -18.72
CA LYS A 27 14.57 3.91 -20.05
C LYS A 27 14.25 5.41 -19.99
N SER A 28 14.04 5.99 -18.80
CA SER A 28 13.67 7.40 -18.63
C SER A 28 14.82 8.38 -18.90
N PHE A 29 14.60 9.67 -18.70
CA PHE A 29 15.61 10.73 -18.82
C PHE A 29 16.78 10.53 -17.85
N ARG A 30 17.97 11.02 -18.21
CA ARG A 30 19.21 10.83 -17.43
C ARG A 30 19.06 11.26 -15.96
N ASN A 31 18.38 12.39 -15.73
CA ASN A 31 18.15 12.94 -14.40
C ASN A 31 17.30 12.02 -13.50
N GLU A 32 16.37 11.25 -14.05
CA GLU A 32 15.60 10.25 -13.28
C GLU A 32 16.42 9.00 -13.01
N ARG A 33 17.22 8.54 -13.98
CA ARG A 33 18.08 7.35 -13.80
C ARG A 33 19.03 7.49 -12.61
N TYR A 34 19.54 8.68 -12.33
CA TYR A 34 20.40 8.92 -11.15
C TYR A 34 19.70 8.68 -9.80
N LEU A 35 18.37 8.74 -9.75
CA LEU A 35 17.60 8.43 -8.54
C LEU A 35 17.14 6.96 -8.52
N PHE A 36 16.69 6.44 -9.66
CA PHE A 36 16.10 5.10 -9.72
C PHE A 36 17.13 3.96 -9.87
N LEU A 37 18.33 4.20 -10.38
CA LEU A 37 19.41 3.19 -10.38
C LEU A 37 19.90 2.87 -8.95
N PRO A 38 20.21 3.86 -8.09
CA PRO A 38 20.50 3.58 -6.69
C PRO A 38 19.32 2.92 -5.97
N ARG A 39 18.08 3.35 -6.24
CA ARG A 39 16.89 2.73 -5.65
C ARG A 39 16.76 1.26 -6.04
N LEU A 40 17.02 0.92 -7.32
CA LEU A 40 17.03 -0.45 -7.80
C LEU A 40 18.05 -1.30 -7.05
N LEU A 41 19.30 -0.82 -6.94
CA LEU A 41 20.35 -1.53 -6.21
C LEU A 41 19.97 -1.74 -4.74
N LEU A 42 19.57 -0.69 -4.05
CA LEU A 42 19.16 -0.75 -2.66
C LEU A 42 17.95 -1.67 -2.45
N ALA A 43 16.98 -1.67 -3.37
CA ALA A 43 15.82 -2.56 -3.31
C ALA A 43 16.23 -4.04 -3.44
N LEU A 44 17.18 -4.37 -4.33
CA LEU A 44 17.73 -5.72 -4.44
C LEU A 44 18.50 -6.13 -3.17
N LEU A 45 19.30 -5.22 -2.60
CA LEU A 45 19.98 -5.45 -1.32
C LEU A 45 18.98 -5.69 -0.18
N LEU A 46 17.85 -4.95 -0.19
CA LEU A 46 16.77 -5.14 0.77
C LEU A 46 16.13 -6.53 0.65
N ILE A 47 15.93 -7.05 -0.57
CA ILE A 47 15.37 -8.39 -0.83
C ILE A 47 16.28 -9.52 -0.34
N ILE A 48 17.60 -9.37 -0.45
CA ILE A 48 18.55 -10.40 0.02
C ILE A 48 18.90 -10.25 1.51
N GLY A 49 18.51 -9.14 2.15
CA GLY A 49 18.73 -8.91 3.58
C GLY A 49 20.14 -8.43 3.91
N PHE A 50 20.82 -7.81 2.94
CA PHE A 50 22.18 -7.31 3.14
C PHE A 50 22.15 -5.92 3.79
N GLN A 51 22.77 -5.77 4.97
CA GLN A 51 22.91 -4.49 5.67
C GLN A 51 21.57 -3.71 5.79
N THR A 52 20.49 -4.42 6.16
CA THR A 52 19.11 -3.92 6.09
C THR A 52 18.90 -2.58 6.79
N THR A 53 19.52 -2.37 7.95
CA THR A 53 19.48 -1.08 8.67
C THR A 53 19.89 0.09 7.78
N TRP A 54 21.05 0.00 7.13
CA TRP A 54 21.55 1.06 6.25
C TRP A 54 20.77 1.15 4.95
N VAL A 55 20.38 0.01 4.37
CA VAL A 55 19.63 -0.04 3.13
C VAL A 55 18.27 0.64 3.27
N VAL A 56 17.52 0.35 4.33
CA VAL A 56 16.21 0.97 4.60
C VAL A 56 16.36 2.47 4.83
N LEU A 57 17.37 2.92 5.59
CA LEU A 57 17.65 4.33 5.80
C LEU A 57 17.97 5.07 4.50
N LEU A 58 18.83 4.49 3.66
CA LEU A 58 19.18 5.07 2.37
C LEU A 58 17.98 5.09 1.42
N LEU A 59 17.14 4.04 1.42
CA LEU A 59 15.89 4.02 0.65
C LEU A 59 14.90 5.09 1.14
N PHE A 60 14.82 5.32 2.46
CA PHE A 60 14.00 6.39 3.03
C PHE A 60 14.46 7.77 2.53
N LEU A 61 15.75 8.08 2.68
CA LEU A 61 16.33 9.35 2.23
C LEU A 61 16.20 9.54 0.71
N LEU A 62 16.45 8.47 -0.06
CA LEU A 62 16.29 8.49 -1.51
C LEU A 62 14.82 8.69 -1.92
N SER A 63 13.87 8.11 -1.19
CA SER A 63 12.44 8.33 -1.43
C SER A 63 12.04 9.79 -1.18
N LEU A 64 12.61 10.44 -0.17
CA LEU A 64 12.41 11.88 0.05
C LEU A 64 13.00 12.72 -1.11
N ALA A 65 14.19 12.37 -1.60
CA ALA A 65 14.80 13.03 -2.75
C ALA A 65 13.95 12.86 -4.04
N ILE A 66 13.38 11.68 -4.25
CA ILE A 66 12.44 11.40 -5.35
C ILE A 66 11.18 12.27 -5.20
N LEU A 67 10.58 12.32 -4.01
CA LEU A 67 9.40 13.17 -3.77
C LEU A 67 9.71 14.65 -4.03
N TYR A 68 10.86 15.13 -3.59
CA TYR A 68 11.30 16.50 -3.87
C TYR A 68 11.44 16.75 -5.39
N ARG A 69 12.08 15.82 -6.11
CA ARG A 69 12.28 15.91 -7.57
C ARG A 69 10.96 15.95 -8.35
N PHE A 70 9.93 15.25 -7.90
CA PHE A 70 8.60 15.24 -8.52
C PHE A 70 7.61 16.22 -7.87
N GLN A 71 8.09 17.09 -6.96
CA GLN A 71 7.28 18.10 -6.26
C GLN A 71 6.09 17.51 -5.48
N GLY A 72 6.26 16.29 -4.95
CA GLY A 72 5.25 15.57 -4.19
C GLY A 72 5.12 14.10 -4.61
N PRO A 73 4.06 13.42 -4.13
CA PRO A 73 3.79 12.02 -4.44
C PRO A 73 3.46 11.82 -5.92
N TYR A 74 4.46 11.46 -6.71
CA TYR A 74 4.33 11.15 -8.13
C TYR A 74 3.35 9.99 -8.39
N ASN A 75 3.39 8.96 -7.53
CA ASN A 75 2.50 7.80 -7.57
C ASN A 75 1.35 7.89 -6.56
N GLY A 76 1.05 9.09 -6.06
CA GLY A 76 -0.01 9.31 -5.09
C GLY A 76 0.14 8.46 -3.82
N GLY A 77 -0.86 7.62 -3.54
CA GLY A 77 -0.90 6.80 -2.33
C GLY A 77 0.18 5.71 -2.25
N SER A 78 0.76 5.27 -3.37
CA SER A 78 1.87 4.30 -3.37
C SER A 78 3.13 4.90 -2.73
N ASP A 79 3.48 6.14 -3.10
CA ASP A 79 4.66 6.81 -2.53
C ASP A 79 4.46 7.11 -1.04
N ARG A 80 3.25 7.53 -0.64
CA ARG A 80 2.92 7.80 0.77
C ARG A 80 3.03 6.55 1.63
N MET A 81 2.44 5.44 1.19
CA MET A 81 2.52 4.16 1.91
C MET A 81 3.96 3.63 1.91
N GLY A 82 4.68 3.69 0.79
CA GLY A 82 6.08 3.26 0.71
C GLY A 82 6.98 4.04 1.67
N LEU A 83 6.81 5.37 1.74
CA LEU A 83 7.55 6.22 2.67
C LEU A 83 7.21 5.91 4.14
N LEU A 84 5.93 5.65 4.44
CA LEU A 84 5.49 5.25 5.77
C LEU A 84 6.13 3.92 6.20
N ILE A 85 6.14 2.91 5.32
CA ILE A 85 6.77 1.61 5.59
C ILE A 85 8.27 1.80 5.83
N LEU A 86 8.98 2.54 4.97
CA LEU A 86 10.41 2.83 5.15
C LEU A 86 10.70 3.56 6.46
N CYS A 87 9.85 4.52 6.84
CA CYS A 87 9.97 5.24 8.11
C CYS A 87 9.84 4.27 9.29
N CYS A 88 8.80 3.42 9.29
CA CYS A 88 8.57 2.45 10.35
C CYS A 88 9.70 1.41 10.44
N LEU A 89 10.17 0.88 9.30
CA LEU A 89 11.30 -0.05 9.26
C LEU A 89 12.60 0.62 9.72
N SER A 90 12.84 1.88 9.36
CA SER A 90 14.01 2.64 9.86
C SER A 90 13.97 2.77 11.38
N LEU A 91 12.79 3.10 11.94
CA LEU A 91 12.60 3.19 13.38
C LEU A 91 12.75 1.83 14.07
N VAL A 92 12.28 0.73 13.45
CA VAL A 92 12.51 -0.63 13.95
C VAL A 92 14.00 -0.94 14.04
N HIS A 93 14.77 -0.67 12.99
CA HIS A 93 16.20 -0.98 12.98
C HIS A 93 17.06 -0.10 13.91
N LEU A 94 16.61 1.12 14.18
CA LEU A 94 17.31 2.07 15.06
C LEU A 94 16.83 2.07 16.51
N ALA A 95 15.70 1.40 16.80
CA ALA A 95 15.10 1.41 18.12
C ALA A 95 15.99 0.72 19.17
N PRO A 96 16.13 1.32 20.37
CA PRO A 96 17.07 0.84 21.40
C PRO A 96 16.59 -0.41 22.14
N SER A 97 15.32 -0.80 21.98
CA SER A 97 14.75 -1.97 22.65
C SER A 97 13.61 -2.59 21.84
N LEU A 98 13.33 -3.86 22.10
CA LEU A 98 12.23 -4.59 21.46
C LEU A 98 10.89 -3.85 21.58
N ARG A 99 10.61 -3.25 22.74
CA ARG A 99 9.38 -2.47 22.94
C ARG A 99 9.24 -1.32 21.93
N TRP A 100 10.32 -0.58 21.67
CA TRP A 100 10.29 0.50 20.68
C TRP A 100 10.18 -0.02 19.24
N GLN A 101 10.76 -1.18 18.95
CA GLN A 101 10.58 -1.86 17.67
C GLN A 101 9.11 -2.26 17.45
N GLU A 102 8.49 -2.89 18.46
CA GLU A 102 7.08 -3.29 18.43
C GLU A 102 6.16 -2.07 18.25
N ILE A 103 6.46 -0.94 18.89
CA ILE A 103 5.69 0.31 18.72
C ILE A 103 5.81 0.84 17.29
N ALA A 104 7.02 0.93 16.75
CA ALA A 104 7.26 1.45 15.39
C ALA A 104 6.56 0.58 14.33
N PHE A 105 6.63 -0.75 14.47
CA PHE A 105 6.00 -1.67 13.53
C PHE A 105 4.48 -1.78 13.74
N GLY A 106 4.02 -1.71 15.00
CA GLY A 106 2.58 -1.64 15.31
C GLY A 106 1.93 -0.35 14.81
N TYR A 107 2.66 0.76 14.80
CA TYR A 107 2.21 2.00 14.16
C TYR A 107 1.91 1.80 12.67
N LEU A 108 2.73 1.05 11.93
CA LEU A 108 2.45 0.71 10.53
C LEU A 108 1.12 -0.06 10.38
N ALA A 109 0.88 -1.04 11.26
CA ALA A 109 -0.37 -1.80 11.26
C ALA A 109 -1.60 -0.90 11.52
N ILE A 110 -1.51 -0.01 12.51
CA ILE A 110 -2.58 0.94 12.83
C ILE A 110 -2.81 1.90 11.66
N GLN A 111 -1.75 2.41 11.03
CA GLN A 111 -1.87 3.28 9.87
C GLN A 111 -2.52 2.56 8.68
N LEU A 112 -2.28 1.27 8.48
CA LEU A 112 -2.97 0.48 7.46
C LEU A 112 -4.47 0.39 7.74
N VAL A 113 -4.87 0.10 8.98
CA VAL A 113 -6.29 0.09 9.39
C VAL A 113 -6.94 1.45 9.19
N LEU A 114 -6.29 2.52 9.65
CA LEU A 114 -6.78 3.89 9.50
C LEU A 114 -6.88 4.31 8.04
N SER A 115 -5.95 3.85 7.18
CA SER A 115 -5.99 4.16 5.76
C SER A 115 -7.26 3.62 5.09
N TYR A 116 -7.69 2.40 5.43
CA TYR A 116 -8.97 1.86 4.97
C TYR A 116 -10.14 2.60 5.60
N PHE A 117 -10.18 2.73 6.93
CA PHE A 117 -11.30 3.36 7.62
C PHE A 117 -11.56 4.81 7.18
N ILE A 118 -10.51 5.63 7.14
CA ILE A 118 -10.62 7.05 6.73
C ILE A 118 -11.02 7.14 5.26
N SER A 119 -10.51 6.26 4.39
CA SER A 119 -10.93 6.18 2.99
C SER A 119 -12.44 5.92 2.88
N GLY A 120 -12.99 4.97 3.66
CA GLY A 120 -14.43 4.71 3.72
C GLY A 120 -15.22 5.90 4.27
N TRP A 121 -14.73 6.52 5.34
CA TRP A 121 -15.35 7.70 5.94
C TRP A 121 -15.48 8.87 4.96
N VAL A 122 -14.41 9.19 4.23
CA VAL A 122 -14.43 10.25 3.20
C VAL A 122 -15.46 9.94 2.12
N LYS A 123 -15.60 8.67 1.71
CA LYS A 123 -16.59 8.25 0.72
C LYS A 123 -18.03 8.31 1.23
N VAL A 124 -18.28 8.11 2.53
CA VAL A 124 -19.61 8.35 3.12
C VAL A 124 -19.96 9.83 3.07
N VAL A 125 -19.03 10.70 3.44
CA VAL A 125 -19.27 12.15 3.49
C VAL A 125 -19.53 12.71 2.08
N ASN A 126 -18.79 12.23 1.08
CA ASN A 126 -18.92 12.71 -0.30
C ASN A 126 -20.20 12.15 -1.00
N PRO A 127 -21.15 13.01 -1.42
CA PRO A 127 -22.36 12.58 -2.12
C PRO A 127 -22.12 11.80 -3.43
N GLU A 128 -21.04 12.09 -4.16
CA GLU A 128 -20.73 11.44 -5.45
C GLU A 128 -20.33 9.97 -5.28
N TRP A 129 -19.67 9.64 -4.17
CA TRP A 129 -19.40 8.26 -3.82
C TRP A 129 -20.70 7.56 -3.42
N ARG A 130 -21.55 8.19 -2.59
CA ARG A 130 -22.84 7.60 -2.19
C ARG A 130 -23.80 7.34 -3.36
N SER A 131 -23.75 8.15 -4.42
CA SER A 131 -24.58 7.96 -5.61
C SER A 131 -23.96 7.01 -6.65
N GLY A 132 -22.69 6.63 -6.49
CA GLY A 132 -21.92 5.87 -7.49
C GLY A 132 -21.37 6.71 -8.65
N GLN A 133 -21.60 8.03 -8.64
CA GLN A 133 -21.11 8.96 -9.66
C GLN A 133 -19.57 9.01 -9.67
N ALA A 134 -18.92 9.04 -8.51
CA ALA A 134 -17.45 9.02 -8.45
C ALA A 134 -16.85 7.77 -9.12
N LEU A 135 -17.47 6.60 -8.92
CA LEU A 135 -17.04 5.36 -9.55
C LEU A 135 -17.24 5.40 -11.08
N LYS A 136 -18.37 5.97 -11.54
CA LYS A 136 -18.63 6.22 -12.95
C LYS A 136 -17.51 7.07 -13.58
N ASP A 137 -17.14 8.16 -12.92
CA ASP A 137 -16.12 9.09 -13.42
C ASP A 137 -14.75 8.42 -13.49
N VAL A 138 -14.37 7.63 -12.47
CA VAL A 138 -13.13 6.86 -12.48
C VAL A 138 -13.07 5.88 -13.67
N PHE A 139 -14.16 5.18 -13.98
CA PHE A 139 -14.20 4.29 -15.16
C PHE A 139 -14.23 5.05 -16.49
N GLN A 140 -14.89 6.22 -16.56
CA GLN A 140 -15.00 7.00 -17.80
C GLN A 140 -13.69 7.70 -18.18
N PHE A 141 -12.95 8.21 -17.20
CA PHE A 141 -11.70 8.96 -17.43
C PHE A 141 -10.44 8.11 -17.33
N SER A 142 -10.57 6.82 -17.02
CA SER A 142 -9.44 5.88 -17.11
C SER A 142 -9.01 5.70 -18.57
N ALA A 143 -7.73 6.01 -18.84
CA ALA A 143 -7.11 5.83 -20.15
C ALA A 143 -6.65 4.36 -20.40
N TYR A 144 -6.92 3.43 -19.48
CA TYR A 144 -6.42 2.06 -19.59
C TYR A 144 -7.28 1.20 -20.53
N PRO A 145 -6.70 0.44 -21.48
CA PRO A 145 -7.46 -0.32 -22.49
C PRO A 145 -8.52 -1.27 -21.89
N VAL A 146 -8.23 -1.88 -20.74
CA VAL A 146 -9.18 -2.80 -20.07
C VAL A 146 -10.45 -2.05 -19.61
N SER A 147 -10.32 -0.81 -19.13
CA SER A 147 -11.47 0.02 -18.78
C SER A 147 -12.32 0.41 -20.00
N GLU A 148 -11.76 0.42 -21.21
CA GLU A 148 -12.55 0.66 -22.43
C GLU A 148 -13.51 -0.49 -22.72
N SER A 149 -13.08 -1.74 -22.53
CA SER A 149 -13.94 -2.93 -22.69
C SER A 149 -15.05 -3.03 -21.63
N LEU A 150 -14.86 -2.38 -20.47
CA LEU A 150 -15.81 -2.35 -19.36
C LEU A 150 -16.77 -1.15 -19.40
N ARG A 151 -16.68 -0.27 -20.40
CA ARG A 151 -17.63 0.86 -20.57
C ARG A 151 -19.10 0.42 -20.64
N GLY A 152 -19.38 -0.85 -20.99
CA GLY A 152 -20.71 -1.44 -20.92
C GLY A 152 -21.28 -1.54 -19.49
N TRP A 153 -20.43 -1.82 -18.49
CA TRP A 153 -20.83 -1.94 -17.08
C TRP A 153 -21.18 -0.58 -16.47
N VAL A 154 -20.53 0.47 -16.96
CA VAL A 154 -20.78 1.88 -16.60
C VAL A 154 -22.22 2.33 -16.96
N LYS A 155 -22.92 1.57 -17.82
CA LYS A 155 -24.30 1.90 -18.23
C LYS A 155 -25.36 1.57 -17.18
N SER A 156 -25.03 0.87 -16.09
CA SER A 156 -25.98 0.54 -15.01
C SER A 156 -25.73 1.37 -13.76
N PRO A 157 -26.53 2.44 -13.51
CA PRO A 157 -26.40 3.25 -12.31
C PRO A 157 -26.60 2.44 -11.02
N GLN A 158 -27.48 1.44 -11.04
CA GLN A 158 -27.73 0.57 -9.89
C GLN A 158 -26.49 -0.27 -9.55
N LEU A 159 -25.81 -0.82 -10.56
CA LEU A 159 -24.57 -1.57 -10.33
C LEU A 159 -23.49 -0.69 -9.68
N LEU A 160 -23.28 0.52 -10.21
CA LEU A 160 -22.28 1.45 -9.68
C LEU A 160 -22.61 1.89 -8.26
N PHE A 161 -23.89 2.09 -7.94
CA PHE A 161 -24.35 2.36 -6.58
C PHE A 161 -23.98 1.21 -5.63
N TYR A 162 -24.35 -0.05 -5.97
CA TYR A 162 -24.07 -1.19 -5.10
C TYR A 162 -22.56 -1.46 -4.94
N VAL A 163 -21.79 -1.35 -6.02
CA VAL A 163 -20.32 -1.50 -5.95
C VAL A 163 -19.70 -0.40 -5.09
N SER A 164 -20.15 0.85 -5.23
CA SER A 164 -19.67 1.95 -4.40
C SER A 164 -19.94 1.70 -2.92
N TRP A 165 -21.18 1.33 -2.56
CA TRP A 165 -21.52 1.02 -1.17
C TRP A 165 -20.81 -0.22 -0.64
N ALA A 166 -20.56 -1.24 -1.46
CA ALA A 166 -19.77 -2.39 -1.06
C ALA A 166 -18.34 -1.98 -0.65
N VAL A 167 -17.69 -1.10 -1.42
CA VAL A 167 -16.36 -0.55 -1.08
C VAL A 167 -16.42 0.28 0.19
N ILE A 168 -17.40 1.19 0.30
CA ILE A 168 -17.58 2.04 1.49
C ILE A 168 -17.74 1.21 2.76
N LEU A 169 -18.67 0.25 2.75
CA LEU A 169 -18.96 -0.58 3.91
C LEU A 169 -17.74 -1.43 4.27
N PHE A 170 -17.09 -2.06 3.29
CA PHE A 170 -15.87 -2.83 3.51
C PHE A 170 -14.78 -1.99 4.19
N GLU A 171 -14.51 -0.78 3.69
CA GLU A 171 -13.50 0.12 4.24
C GLU A 171 -13.82 0.56 5.68
N LEU A 172 -15.09 0.87 5.98
CA LEU A 172 -15.53 1.26 7.32
C LEU A 172 -15.49 0.12 8.34
N VAL A 173 -15.82 -1.10 7.92
CA VAL A 173 -15.80 -2.28 8.81
C VAL A 173 -14.42 -2.94 8.88
N PHE A 174 -13.45 -2.52 8.08
CA PHE A 174 -12.10 -3.06 8.08
C PHE A 174 -11.45 -3.12 9.48
N PRO A 175 -11.60 -2.14 10.39
CA PRO A 175 -11.08 -2.25 11.76
C PRO A 175 -11.59 -3.49 12.52
N LEU A 176 -12.83 -3.94 12.24
CA LEU A 176 -13.42 -5.13 12.84
C LEU A 176 -12.77 -6.43 12.32
N ALA A 177 -11.98 -6.36 11.25
CA ALA A 177 -11.23 -7.53 10.76
C ALA A 177 -10.21 -8.04 11.78
N LEU A 178 -9.76 -7.19 12.71
CA LEU A 178 -8.83 -7.57 13.79
C LEU A 178 -9.45 -8.49 14.85
N LEU A 179 -10.78 -8.67 14.88
CA LEU A 179 -11.47 -9.49 15.89
C LEU A 179 -11.10 -10.98 15.83
N SER A 180 -10.72 -11.51 14.67
CA SER A 180 -10.27 -12.89 14.54
C SER A 180 -9.23 -13.07 13.43
N PRO A 181 -8.34 -14.07 13.50
CA PRO A 181 -7.40 -14.36 12.42
C PRO A 181 -8.09 -14.64 11.08
N VAL A 182 -9.22 -15.34 11.13
CA VAL A 182 -10.01 -15.67 9.93
C VAL A 182 -10.57 -14.39 9.29
N SER A 183 -11.17 -13.50 10.07
CA SER A 183 -11.71 -12.23 9.55
C SER A 183 -10.61 -11.34 8.98
N LEU A 184 -9.42 -11.30 9.60
CA LEU A 184 -8.29 -10.53 9.07
C LEU A 184 -7.83 -11.08 7.72
N MET A 185 -7.63 -12.39 7.62
CA MET A 185 -7.16 -13.00 6.37
C MET A 185 -8.17 -12.83 5.23
N ILE A 186 -9.48 -12.95 5.52
CA ILE A 186 -10.53 -12.66 4.53
C ILE A 186 -10.49 -11.19 4.11
N ALA A 187 -10.42 -10.26 5.06
CA ALA A 187 -10.39 -8.83 4.76
C ALA A 187 -9.15 -8.44 3.94
N LEU A 188 -7.98 -8.96 4.27
CA LEU A 188 -6.75 -8.75 3.50
C LEU A 188 -6.85 -9.36 2.09
N GLY A 189 -7.48 -10.53 1.95
CA GLY A 189 -7.74 -11.14 0.65
C GLY A 189 -8.66 -10.27 -0.22
N VAL A 190 -9.76 -9.77 0.35
CA VAL A 190 -10.69 -8.85 -0.34
C VAL A 190 -9.99 -7.54 -0.71
N ALA A 191 -9.21 -6.96 0.21
CA ALA A 191 -8.46 -5.74 -0.04
C ALA A 191 -7.39 -5.92 -1.13
N ALA A 192 -6.68 -7.05 -1.14
CA ALA A 192 -5.73 -7.38 -2.20
C ALA A 192 -6.44 -7.55 -3.55
N ALA A 193 -7.58 -8.24 -3.59
CA ALA A 193 -8.38 -8.41 -4.80
C ALA A 193 -8.91 -7.07 -5.33
N PHE A 194 -9.32 -6.16 -4.44
CA PHE A 194 -9.70 -4.80 -4.79
C PHE A 194 -8.52 -4.02 -5.39
N HIS A 195 -7.36 -4.03 -4.73
CA HIS A 195 -6.15 -3.36 -5.23
C HIS A 195 -5.66 -3.96 -6.56
N PHE A 196 -5.79 -5.27 -6.73
CA PHE A 196 -5.46 -5.96 -7.99
C PHE A 196 -6.43 -5.55 -9.11
N SER A 197 -7.73 -5.47 -8.80
CA SER A 197 -8.74 -4.98 -9.74
C SER A 197 -8.41 -3.55 -10.20
N ASN A 198 -7.99 -2.68 -9.27
CA ASN A 198 -7.53 -1.33 -9.60
C ASN A 198 -6.25 -1.33 -10.46
N ALA A 199 -5.33 -2.27 -10.25
CA ALA A 199 -4.16 -2.43 -11.10
C ALA A 199 -4.56 -2.82 -12.54
N CYS A 200 -5.48 -3.78 -12.69
CA CYS A 200 -5.98 -4.23 -13.98
C CYS A 200 -6.80 -3.18 -14.73
N PHE A 201 -7.68 -2.46 -14.03
CA PHE A 201 -8.63 -1.53 -14.66
C PHE A 201 -8.06 -0.12 -14.84
N PHE A 202 -7.20 0.33 -13.93
CA PHE A 202 -6.72 1.72 -13.86
C PHE A 202 -5.20 1.85 -13.98
N GLY A 203 -4.47 0.74 -14.18
CA GLY A 203 -3.02 0.76 -14.29
C GLY A 203 -2.28 1.05 -12.98
N LEU A 204 -2.96 0.95 -11.84
CA LEU A 204 -2.40 1.25 -10.51
C LEU A 204 -1.49 0.13 -9.96
N ASN A 205 -0.63 -0.43 -10.81
CA ASN A 205 0.26 -1.55 -10.49
C ASN A 205 1.18 -1.25 -9.30
N ARG A 206 1.72 -0.03 -9.25
CA ARG A 206 2.63 0.43 -8.17
C ARG A 206 1.91 0.46 -6.81
N PHE A 207 0.62 0.74 -6.82
CA PHE A 207 -0.20 0.81 -5.61
C PHE A 207 -0.42 -0.58 -5.00
N PHE A 208 -0.78 -1.57 -5.82
CA PHE A 208 -1.00 -2.95 -5.40
C PHE A 208 0.19 -3.53 -4.62
N TRP A 209 1.39 -3.49 -5.21
CA TRP A 209 2.58 -4.11 -4.61
C TRP A 209 3.02 -3.44 -3.31
N VAL A 210 2.99 -2.10 -3.25
CA VAL A 210 3.39 -1.38 -2.04
C VAL A 210 2.41 -1.61 -0.91
N TRP A 211 1.10 -1.65 -1.16
CA TRP A 211 0.12 -1.87 -0.10
C TRP A 211 0.19 -3.27 0.50
N ILE A 212 0.40 -4.30 -0.33
CA ILE A 212 0.60 -5.67 0.17
C ILE A 212 1.84 -5.78 1.05
N SER A 213 2.88 -4.97 0.80
CA SER A 213 4.08 -5.00 1.65
C SER A 213 3.81 -4.59 3.11
N ALA A 214 2.69 -3.92 3.42
CA ALA A 214 2.29 -3.62 4.80
C ALA A 214 1.52 -4.76 5.50
N TYR A 215 1.09 -5.80 4.79
CA TYR A 215 0.26 -6.86 5.35
C TYR A 215 0.94 -7.69 6.45
N PRO A 216 2.25 -8.01 6.37
CA PRO A 216 2.92 -8.70 7.46
C PRO A 216 2.83 -7.93 8.78
N ALA A 217 2.83 -6.60 8.75
CA ALA A 217 2.72 -5.76 9.94
C ALA A 217 1.39 -5.94 10.68
N ILE A 218 0.26 -5.94 9.97
CA ILE A 218 -1.06 -6.11 10.60
C ILE A 218 -1.30 -7.56 11.04
N ILE A 219 -0.78 -8.55 10.32
CA ILE A 219 -0.86 -9.96 10.71
C ILE A 219 -0.08 -10.20 11.99
N TRP A 220 1.14 -9.66 12.09
CA TRP A 220 1.90 -9.69 13.34
C TRP A 220 1.18 -8.96 14.47
N PHE A 221 0.70 -7.74 14.20
CA PHE A 221 0.03 -6.90 15.20
C PHE A 221 -1.18 -7.60 15.82
N GLN A 222 -2.05 -8.21 15.00
CA GLN A 222 -3.16 -9.00 15.51
C GLN A 222 -2.67 -10.16 16.37
N SER A 223 -1.67 -10.91 15.90
CA SER A 223 -1.16 -12.06 16.66
C SER A 223 -0.54 -11.66 18.00
N ARG A 224 0.03 -10.45 18.08
CA ARG A 224 0.68 -9.92 19.28
C ARG A 224 -0.31 -9.40 20.31
N PHE A 225 -1.40 -8.77 19.89
CA PHE A 225 -2.28 -8.00 20.78
C PHE A 225 -3.71 -8.53 20.90
N PHE A 226 -4.19 -9.37 19.98
CA PHE A 226 -5.58 -9.87 19.97
C PHE A 226 -5.71 -11.37 20.22
N THR A 227 -4.67 -12.15 19.93
CA THR A 227 -4.69 -13.62 20.14
C THR A 227 -3.75 -14.10 21.24
N ALA A 228 -2.96 -13.21 21.85
CA ALA A 228 -2.00 -13.55 22.91
C ALA A 228 -2.63 -13.55 24.32
N GLY A 229 -3.94 -13.80 24.42
CA GLY A 229 -4.68 -13.98 25.68
C GLY A 229 -4.85 -15.44 26.04
#